data_AF-A0A969GCP5-F1
#
_entry.id   AF-A0A969GCP5-F1
#
_cell.length_a   1.000
_cell.length_b   1.000
_cell.length_c   1.000
_cell.angle_alpha   90.00
_cell.angle_beta   90.00
_cell.angle_gamma   90.00
#
_symmetry.space_group_name_H-M   'P 1'
#
loop_
_entity.id
_entity.type
_entity.pdbx_description
1 polymer ?
#
loop_
_entity_poly.entity_id
_entity_poly.type
_entity_poly.pdbx_seq_one_letter_code
_entity_poly.pdbx_strand_id
1 'polypeptide(L)'
;MIDAETSELVTQGIVYTIEEDFNIFAYGTNRKASTKNNSNDKNNFTNNLYDNNSELINAQEWLIQTDYAAKNGVKKAANRLEKIKTVLIKISPDIQDFKFVTDEETFATHVEVQTDFGWIKINDLGYGYQSLLAWVIDLAKKCLTVIQIRKIRCMNLRLFGG
;
A
#
# COMPACT_ATOMS: atom_id res chain seq x y z
N MET A 1 -17.98 17.06 59.21
CA MET A 1 -17.72 15.62 59.09
C MET A 1 -16.77 15.48 57.92
N ILE A 2 -15.49 15.38 58.26
CA ILE A 2 -14.36 15.27 57.35
C ILE A 2 -14.02 13.79 57.40
N ASP A 3 -14.16 13.07 56.30
CA ASP A 3 -13.53 11.77 56.15
C ASP A 3 -12.47 11.90 55.05
N ALA A 4 -11.25 11.61 55.49
CA ALA A 4 -10.02 11.69 54.75
C ALA A 4 -9.85 10.44 53.88
N GLU A 5 -9.84 10.61 52.56
CA GLU A 5 -8.98 9.79 51.70
C GLU A 5 -8.66 10.53 50.39
N THR A 6 -8.12 11.73 50.56
CA THR A 6 -7.07 12.21 49.68
C THR A 6 -5.85 11.29 49.82
N SER A 7 -5.76 10.29 48.94
CA SER A 7 -4.48 9.90 48.34
C SER A 7 -4.67 10.18 46.84
N GLU A 8 -4.25 11.34 46.32
CA GLU A 8 -2.90 11.50 45.76
C GLU A 8 -2.45 10.26 44.97
N LEU A 9 -2.20 10.25 43.66
CA LEU A 9 -1.99 11.22 42.58
C LEU A 9 -2.40 10.44 41.30
N VAL A 10 -2.88 11.03 40.21
CA VAL A 10 -2.06 11.33 39.03
C VAL A 10 -2.94 12.17 38.08
N THR A 11 -2.62 13.46 38.03
CA THR A 11 -2.42 14.27 36.83
C THR A 11 -3.50 14.27 35.73
N GLN A 12 -4.19 15.41 35.61
CA GLN A 12 -4.64 16.03 34.35
C GLN A 12 -4.95 15.07 33.18
N GLY A 13 -6.04 14.30 33.29
CA GLY A 13 -6.53 13.48 32.18
C GLY A 13 -7.66 14.19 31.44
N ILE A 14 -7.35 14.96 30.41
CA ILE A 14 -8.36 15.29 29.38
C ILE A 14 -8.80 13.94 28.79
N VAL A 15 -10.06 13.56 29.00
CA VAL A 15 -10.64 12.40 28.32
C VAL A 15 -10.82 12.79 26.86
N TYR A 16 -9.81 12.50 26.04
CA TYR A 16 -9.94 12.57 24.60
C TYR A 16 -10.73 11.35 24.15
N THR A 17 -11.98 11.53 23.73
CA THR A 17 -12.66 10.54 22.90
C THR A 17 -11.98 10.57 21.54
N ILE A 18 -11.00 9.69 21.35
CA ILE A 18 -10.32 9.52 20.07
C ILE A 18 -11.28 8.74 19.17
N GLU A 19 -12.16 9.42 18.43
CA GLU A 19 -12.84 8.84 17.25
C GLU A 19 -11.84 8.69 16.09
N GLU A 20 -10.69 8.05 16.33
CA GLU A 20 -9.78 7.66 15.26
C GLU A 20 -9.98 6.20 14.91
N ASP A 21 -10.41 5.94 13.68
CA ASP A 21 -10.27 4.63 13.05
C ASP A 21 -8.78 4.24 13.05
N PHE A 22 -8.39 3.45 14.05
CA PHE A 22 -7.06 2.89 14.20
C PHE A 22 -6.91 1.70 13.23
N ASN A 23 -6.28 1.95 12.09
CA ASN A 23 -6.00 0.92 11.09
C ASN A 23 -4.62 0.32 11.35
N ILE A 24 -4.58 -0.91 11.86
CA ILE A 24 -3.34 -1.68 12.05
C ILE A 24 -3.02 -2.43 10.76
N PHE A 25 -1.79 -2.27 10.27
CA PHE A 25 -1.25 -3.07 9.18
C PHE A 25 -0.17 -3.99 9.74
N ALA A 26 -0.48 -5.27 9.90
CA ALA A 26 0.50 -6.28 10.31
C ALA A 26 1.41 -6.65 9.14
N TYR A 27 2.72 -6.60 9.36
CA TYR A 27 3.75 -7.02 8.42
C TYR A 27 4.67 -8.04 9.09
N GLY A 28 4.89 -9.19 8.45
CA GLY A 28 5.73 -10.28 8.96
C GLY A 28 6.69 -10.79 7.89
N THR A 29 7.87 -11.26 8.29
CA THR A 29 8.95 -11.71 7.39
C THR A 29 8.62 -12.98 6.60
N ASN A 30 7.61 -13.74 7.01
CA ASN A 30 7.26 -15.03 6.40
C ASN A 30 6.21 -14.92 5.26
N ARG A 31 5.96 -13.71 4.74
CA ARG A 31 4.93 -13.51 3.70
C ARG A 31 5.47 -13.88 2.32
N LYS A 32 4.67 -14.65 1.57
CA LYS A 32 4.98 -15.05 0.18
C LYS A 32 4.32 -14.10 -0.81
N ALA A 33 5.03 -13.72 -1.87
CA ALA A 33 4.44 -13.02 -3.02
C ALA A 33 3.38 -13.91 -3.68
N SER A 34 2.19 -13.37 -3.94
CA SER A 34 1.12 -14.11 -4.59
C SER A 34 1.49 -14.41 -6.04
N THR A 35 1.31 -15.66 -6.44
CA THR A 35 1.38 -16.04 -7.86
C THR A 35 0.02 -15.88 -8.54
N LYS A 36 -1.06 -15.71 -7.77
CA LYS A 36 -2.44 -15.66 -8.25
C LYS A 36 -3.08 -14.28 -8.10
N ASN A 37 -3.97 -13.96 -9.04
CA ASN A 37 -4.76 -12.74 -9.09
C ASN A 37 -6.10 -12.94 -8.39
N ASN A 38 -6.22 -12.52 -7.13
CA ASN A 38 -7.53 -12.37 -6.48
C ASN A 38 -7.95 -10.90 -6.55
N SER A 39 -8.77 -10.57 -7.54
CA SER A 39 -9.34 -9.22 -7.72
C SER A 39 -10.42 -8.86 -6.70
N ASN A 40 -10.91 -9.84 -5.92
CA ASN A 40 -12.13 -9.73 -5.10
C ASN A 40 -11.89 -9.80 -3.58
N ASP A 41 -10.64 -9.85 -3.11
CA ASP A 41 -10.40 -9.93 -1.67
C ASP A 41 -10.72 -8.58 -1.00
N LYS A 42 -11.82 -8.58 -0.23
CA LYS A 42 -12.20 -7.48 0.66
C LYS A 42 -11.03 -7.28 1.63
N ASN A 43 -10.32 -6.16 1.51
CA ASN A 43 -9.19 -5.79 2.37
C ASN A 43 -9.66 -5.61 3.82
N ASN A 44 -9.75 -6.69 4.58
CA ASN A 44 -9.81 -6.61 6.03
C ASN A 44 -8.40 -6.33 6.53
N PHE A 45 -8.19 -5.11 7.01
CA PHE A 45 -6.90 -4.65 7.53
C PHE A 45 -6.34 -5.57 8.63
N THR A 46 -7.23 -6.20 9.39
CA THR A 46 -6.93 -7.07 10.56
C THR A 46 -6.70 -8.54 10.22
N ASN A 47 -7.13 -9.04 9.06
CA ASN A 47 -6.98 -10.46 8.70
C ASN A 47 -5.49 -10.87 8.63
N ASN A 48 -4.61 -9.94 8.26
CA ASN A 48 -3.17 -10.20 8.14
C ASN A 48 -2.46 -10.32 9.51
N LEU A 49 -3.14 -10.03 10.63
CA LEU A 49 -2.53 -10.10 11.97
C LEU A 49 -2.36 -11.56 12.44
N TYR A 50 -3.24 -12.46 12.00
CA TYR A 50 -3.27 -13.86 12.44
C TYR A 50 -3.05 -14.86 11.30
N ASP A 51 -3.28 -14.46 10.05
CA ASP A 51 -3.11 -15.35 8.89
C ASP A 51 -1.80 -15.08 8.12
N ASN A 52 -0.80 -15.92 8.42
CA ASN A 52 0.49 -15.94 7.72
C ASN A 52 0.39 -16.41 6.26
N ASN A 53 -0.77 -16.94 5.84
CA ASN A 53 -1.01 -17.42 4.48
C ASN A 53 -1.64 -16.35 3.57
N SER A 54 -1.83 -15.13 4.09
CA SER A 54 -2.23 -13.98 3.29
C SER A 54 -1.09 -13.58 2.33
N GLU A 55 -1.17 -14.05 1.09
CA GLU A 55 -0.18 -13.76 0.06
C GLU A 55 -0.05 -12.23 -0.15
N LEU A 56 1.19 -11.75 -0.28
CA LEU A 56 1.49 -10.38 -0.70
C LEU A 56 0.95 -10.18 -2.11
N ILE A 57 0.45 -8.98 -2.41
CA ILE A 57 0.02 -8.68 -3.77
C ILE A 57 1.11 -8.97 -4.79
N ASN A 58 0.75 -9.58 -5.93
CA ASN A 58 1.63 -9.63 -7.09
C ASN A 58 1.93 -8.20 -7.55
N ALA A 59 3.11 -7.70 -7.18
CA ALA A 59 3.53 -6.32 -7.41
C ALA A 59 3.60 -5.97 -8.89
N GLN A 60 4.15 -6.87 -9.71
CA GLN A 60 4.25 -6.68 -11.16
C GLN A 60 2.86 -6.52 -11.75
N GLU A 61 1.97 -7.46 -11.47
CA GLU A 61 0.61 -7.44 -12.01
C GLU A 61 -0.14 -6.18 -11.58
N TRP A 62 -0.04 -5.80 -10.32
CA TRP A 62 -0.73 -4.62 -9.83
C TRP A 62 -0.24 -3.34 -10.51
N LEU A 63 1.06 -3.23 -10.77
CA LEU A 63 1.64 -2.12 -11.53
C LEU A 63 1.10 -2.11 -12.97
N ILE A 64 1.05 -3.27 -13.63
CA ILE A 64 0.53 -3.41 -15.00
C ILE A 64 -0.96 -3.00 -15.07
N GLN A 65 -1.79 -3.51 -14.15
CA GLN A 65 -3.22 -3.15 -14.10
C GLN A 65 -3.42 -1.66 -13.85
N THR A 66 -2.57 -1.05 -13.01
CA THR A 66 -2.65 0.38 -12.72
C THR A 66 -2.22 1.24 -13.92
N ASP A 67 -1.18 0.82 -14.65
CA ASP A 67 -0.76 1.46 -15.91
C ASP A 67 -1.83 1.33 -16.99
N TYR A 68 -2.43 0.15 -17.14
CA TYR A 68 -3.54 -0.07 -18.07
C TYR A 68 -4.74 0.82 -17.73
N ALA A 69 -5.13 0.91 -16.45
CA ALA A 69 -6.20 1.80 -16.02
C ALA A 69 -5.86 3.29 -16.25
N ALA A 70 -4.59 3.68 -16.11
CA ALA A 70 -4.11 5.02 -16.41
C ALA A 70 -4.23 5.33 -17.92
N LYS A 71 -3.80 4.40 -18.78
CA LYS A 71 -3.95 4.48 -20.24
C LYS A 71 -5.41 4.57 -20.68
N ASN A 72 -6.32 3.90 -19.97
CA ASN A 72 -7.76 3.99 -20.19
C ASN A 72 -8.40 5.29 -19.65
N GLY A 73 -7.62 6.27 -19.18
CA GLY A 73 -8.10 7.61 -18.81
C GLY A 73 -8.49 7.77 -17.33
N VAL A 74 -8.23 6.77 -16.47
CA VAL A 74 -8.49 6.90 -15.03
C VAL A 74 -7.41 7.76 -14.39
N LYS A 75 -7.66 9.09 -14.28
CA LYS A 75 -6.72 10.08 -13.71
C LYS A 75 -6.18 9.68 -12.32
N LYS A 76 -7.01 9.03 -11.50
CA LYS A 76 -6.62 8.54 -10.17
C LYS A 76 -5.59 7.41 -10.26
N ALA A 77 -5.69 6.53 -11.25
CA ALA A 77 -4.72 5.46 -11.46
C ALA A 77 -3.37 6.04 -11.90
N ALA A 78 -3.38 6.99 -12.84
CA ALA A 78 -2.18 7.70 -13.28
C ALA A 78 -1.43 8.38 -12.11
N ASN A 79 -2.14 9.14 -11.28
CA ASN A 79 -1.53 9.82 -10.12
C ASN A 79 -0.97 8.82 -9.09
N ARG A 80 -1.66 7.69 -8.88
CA ARG A 80 -1.20 6.63 -7.96
C ARG A 80 0.06 5.95 -8.49
N LEU A 81 0.10 5.66 -9.79
CA LEU A 81 1.23 5.04 -10.44
C LEU A 81 2.48 5.92 -10.34
N GLU A 82 2.36 7.20 -10.67
CA GLU A 82 3.46 8.17 -10.60
C GLU A 82 4.02 8.31 -9.19
N LYS A 83 3.14 8.40 -8.17
CA LYS A 83 3.56 8.46 -6.77
C LYS A 83 4.32 7.21 -6.35
N ILE A 84 3.86 6.03 -6.76
CA ILE A 84 4.51 4.77 -6.40
C ILE A 84 5.85 4.66 -7.10
N LYS A 85 5.95 4.96 -8.40
CA LYS A 85 7.24 5.02 -9.10
C LYS A 85 8.22 5.94 -8.38
N THR A 86 7.78 7.14 -8.01
CA THR A 86 8.60 8.11 -7.27
C THR A 86 9.09 7.56 -5.94
N VAL A 87 8.22 6.88 -5.17
CA VAL A 87 8.59 6.29 -3.89
C VAL A 87 9.58 5.13 -4.07
N LEU A 88 9.36 4.27 -5.06
CA LEU A 88 10.24 3.12 -5.33
C LEU A 88 11.64 3.58 -5.75
N ILE A 89 11.73 4.57 -6.64
CA ILE A 89 13.01 5.20 -7.05
C ILE A 89 13.71 5.83 -5.84
N LYS A 90 12.98 6.48 -4.93
CA LYS A 90 13.57 7.11 -3.74
C LYS A 90 14.05 6.11 -2.67
N ILE A 91 13.39 4.96 -2.55
CA ILE A 91 13.74 3.94 -1.55
C ILE A 91 14.92 3.08 -2.02
N SER A 92 15.03 2.87 -3.33
CA SER A 92 16.07 2.00 -3.91
C SER A 92 17.08 2.84 -4.68
N PRO A 93 18.31 3.04 -4.17
CA PRO A 93 19.31 3.88 -4.83
C PRO A 93 19.71 3.36 -6.21
N ASP A 94 19.59 2.05 -6.45
CA ASP A 94 20.00 1.40 -7.70
C ASP A 94 18.91 1.43 -8.80
N ILE A 95 17.70 1.90 -8.48
CA ILE A 95 16.56 1.91 -9.40
C ILE A 95 16.34 3.34 -9.87
N GLN A 96 16.50 3.57 -11.17
CA GLN A 96 16.41 4.89 -11.77
C GLN A 96 15.04 5.17 -12.41
N ASP A 97 14.45 4.17 -13.07
CA ASP A 97 13.16 4.32 -13.77
C ASP A 97 12.43 2.98 -13.94
N PHE A 98 11.16 3.05 -14.33
CA PHE A 98 10.26 1.92 -14.56
C PHE A 98 9.58 2.03 -15.92
N LYS A 99 9.69 0.96 -16.72
CA LYS A 99 9.07 0.84 -18.04
C LYS A 99 8.09 -0.34 -18.07
N PHE A 100 6.97 -0.13 -18.76
CA PHE A 100 5.99 -1.18 -19.05
C PHE A 100 6.18 -1.60 -20.50
N VAL A 101 6.52 -2.88 -20.71
CA VAL A 101 6.79 -3.43 -22.04
C VAL A 101 5.77 -4.53 -22.30
N THR A 102 5.16 -4.48 -23.49
CA THR A 102 4.30 -5.54 -23.99
C THR A 102 5.02 -6.21 -25.14
N ASP A 103 5.20 -7.53 -25.03
CA ASP A 103 5.81 -8.34 -26.06
C ASP A 103 4.84 -8.47 -27.27
N GLU A 104 5.34 -8.24 -28.48
CA GLU A 104 4.50 -8.19 -29.69
C GLU A 104 4.03 -9.58 -30.16
N GLU A 105 4.75 -10.65 -29.82
CA GLU A 105 4.43 -12.01 -30.27
C GLU A 105 3.51 -12.73 -29.28
N THR A 106 3.79 -12.58 -27.99
CA THR A 106 3.07 -13.28 -26.91
C THR A 106 1.97 -12.43 -26.27
N PHE A 107 1.95 -11.11 -26.54
CA PHE A 107 1.09 -10.12 -25.87
C PHE A 107 1.27 -10.08 -24.34
N ALA A 108 2.31 -10.73 -23.82
CA ALA A 108 2.64 -10.71 -22.40
C ALA A 108 3.17 -9.33 -22.04
N THR A 109 2.59 -8.71 -21.01
CA THR A 109 3.08 -7.44 -20.48
C THR A 109 3.93 -7.71 -19.24
N HIS A 110 5.10 -7.09 -19.19
CA HIS A 110 6.00 -7.14 -18.03
C HIS A 110 6.51 -5.76 -17.67
N VAL A 111 7.09 -5.67 -16.47
CA VAL A 111 7.68 -4.44 -15.95
C VAL A 111 9.19 -4.59 -15.96
N GLU A 112 9.87 -3.60 -16.54
CA GLU A 112 11.32 -3.48 -16.54
C GLU A 112 11.74 -2.31 -15.67
N VAL A 113 12.85 -2.50 -14.97
CA VAL A 113 13.44 -1.54 -14.06
C VAL A 113 14.80 -1.13 -14.62
N GLN A 114 15.04 0.18 -14.69
CA GLN A 114 16.33 0.71 -15.09
C GLN A 114 17.29 0.67 -13.91
N THR A 115 18.39 -0.06 -14.10
CA THR A 115 19.51 -0.15 -13.17
C THR A 115 20.78 0.33 -13.86
N ASP A 116 21.88 0.44 -13.11
CA ASP A 116 23.21 0.79 -13.69
C ASP A 116 23.69 -0.22 -14.75
N PHE A 117 23.15 -1.44 -14.72
CA PHE A 117 23.46 -2.51 -15.66
C PHE A 117 22.52 -2.56 -16.88
N GLY A 118 21.54 -1.65 -16.94
CA GLY A 118 20.54 -1.58 -18.01
C GLY A 118 19.12 -1.93 -17.54
N TRP A 119 18.27 -2.24 -18.51
CA TRP A 119 16.87 -2.60 -18.29
C TRP A 119 16.75 -4.08 -17.95
N ILE A 120 16.23 -4.38 -16.75
CA ILE A 120 16.07 -5.75 -16.25
C ILE A 120 14.60 -5.95 -15.88
N LYS A 121 14.02 -7.11 -16.20
CA LYS A 121 12.65 -7.43 -15.79
C LYS A 121 12.57 -7.51 -14.28
N ILE A 122 11.47 -7.04 -13.70
CA ILE A 122 11.29 -7.07 -12.24
C ILE A 122 11.40 -8.50 -11.65
N ASN A 123 11.02 -9.53 -12.42
CA ASN A 123 11.13 -10.94 -12.05
C ASN A 123 12.55 -11.53 -12.21
N ASP A 124 13.45 -10.82 -12.89
CA ASP A 124 14.85 -11.23 -13.07
C ASP A 124 15.77 -10.49 -12.07
N LEU A 125 15.25 -9.53 -11.31
CA LEU A 125 15.97 -8.90 -10.20
C LEU A 125 16.24 -9.90 -9.08
N GLY A 126 17.28 -9.67 -8.27
CA GLY A 126 17.54 -10.52 -7.10
C GLY A 126 16.34 -10.57 -6.16
N TYR A 127 16.09 -11.73 -5.54
CA TYR A 127 14.93 -11.97 -4.66
C TYR A 127 14.76 -10.94 -3.54
N GLY A 128 15.85 -10.34 -3.06
CA GLY A 128 15.81 -9.24 -2.09
C GLY A 128 15.09 -8.00 -2.63
N TYR A 129 15.41 -7.57 -3.86
CA TYR A 129 14.73 -6.46 -4.51
C TYR A 129 13.27 -6.81 -4.84
N GLN A 130 13.01 -8.02 -5.33
CA GLN A 130 11.63 -8.46 -5.59
C GLN A 130 10.76 -8.38 -4.34
N SER A 131 11.29 -8.86 -3.21
CA SER A 131 10.61 -8.82 -1.93
C SER A 131 10.40 -7.39 -1.46
N LEU A 132 11.43 -6.54 -1.51
CA LEU A 132 11.33 -5.13 -1.12
C LEU A 132 10.29 -4.38 -1.96
N LEU A 133 10.31 -4.55 -3.28
CA LEU A 133 9.35 -3.94 -4.19
C LEU A 133 7.92 -4.41 -3.87
N ALA A 134 7.72 -5.72 -3.65
CA ALA A 134 6.43 -6.27 -3.26
C ALA A 134 5.89 -5.65 -1.95
N TRP A 135 6.76 -5.50 -0.96
CA TRP A 135 6.41 -4.88 0.33
C TRP A 135 6.04 -3.41 0.20
N VAL A 136 6.86 -2.63 -0.51
CA VAL A 136 6.61 -1.19 -0.69
C VAL A 136 5.33 -0.96 -1.49
N ILE A 137 5.08 -1.77 -2.52
CA ILE A 137 3.85 -1.67 -3.33
C ILE A 137 2.62 -2.04 -2.51
N ASP A 138 2.67 -3.12 -1.70
CA ASP A 138 1.56 -3.49 -0.80
C ASP A 138 1.25 -2.35 0.19
N LEU A 139 2.29 -1.80 0.82
CA LEU A 139 2.15 -0.68 1.76
C LEU A 139 1.58 0.57 1.08
N ALA A 140 2.12 0.94 -0.09
CA ALA A 140 1.65 2.10 -0.83
C ALA A 140 0.18 1.95 -1.24
N LYS A 141 -0.22 0.77 -1.76
CA LYS A 141 -1.61 0.47 -2.12
C LYS A 141 -2.55 0.64 -0.93
N LYS A 142 -2.18 0.10 0.23
CA LYS A 142 -2.98 0.17 1.46
C LYS A 142 -3.10 1.60 1.99
N CYS A 143 -1.98 2.32 2.07
CA CYS A 143 -1.97 3.73 2.50
C CYS A 143 -2.81 4.63 1.58
N LEU A 144 -2.64 4.49 0.25
CA LEU A 144 -3.41 5.24 -0.75
C LEU A 144 -4.90 4.87 -0.78
N THR A 145 -5.29 3.75 -0.19
CA THR A 145 -6.69 3.35 -0.03
C THR A 145 -7.30 3.97 1.22
N VAL A 146 -6.60 3.93 2.37
CA VAL A 146 -7.08 4.54 3.63
C VAL A 146 -7.26 6.05 3.50
N ILE A 147 -6.33 6.76 2.84
CA ILE A 147 -6.45 8.22 2.62
C ILE A 147 -7.73 8.57 1.84
N GLN A 148 -8.16 7.71 0.92
CA GLN A 148 -9.37 7.94 0.12
C GLN A 148 -10.65 7.72 0.92
N ILE A 149 -10.66 6.69 1.79
CA ILE A 149 -11.80 6.42 2.68
C ILE A 149 -12.00 7.58 3.65
N ARG A 150 -10.90 8.11 4.23
CA ARG A 150 -10.96 9.29 5.11
C ARG A 150 -11.48 10.52 4.38
N LYS A 151 -11.02 10.79 3.15
CA LYS A 151 -11.50 11.94 2.36
C LYS A 151 -13.01 11.88 2.06
N ILE A 152 -13.54 10.71 1.71
CA ILE A 152 -14.98 10.52 1.44
C ILE A 152 -15.79 10.67 2.74
N ARG A 153 -15.31 10.11 3.86
CA ARG A 153 -16.01 10.20 5.15
C ARG A 153 -16.08 11.64 5.68
N CYS A 154 -14.98 12.40 5.61
CA CYS A 154 -14.98 13.81 6.02
C CYS A 154 -15.89 14.70 5.15
N MET A 155 -16.08 14.33 3.88
CA MET A 155 -16.97 15.05 2.97
C MET A 155 -18.45 14.75 3.28
N ASN A 156 -18.77 13.53 3.70
CA ASN A 156 -20.13 13.13 4.09
C ASN A 156 -20.54 13.71 5.45
N LEU A 157 -19.61 13.81 6.41
CA LEU A 157 -19.88 14.43 7.73
C LEU A 157 -20.25 15.92 7.63
N ARG A 158 -19.79 16.63 6.58
CA ARG A 158 -20.17 18.04 6.32
C ARG A 158 -21.56 18.23 5.72
N LEU A 159 -22.15 17.20 5.11
CA LEU A 159 -23.47 17.29 4.46
C LEU A 159 -24.63 16.97 5.43
N PHE A 160 -24.36 16.34 6.56
CA PHE A 160 -25.36 15.96 7.58
C PHE A 160 -25.31 16.82 8.86
N GLY A 161 -24.47 17.87 8.88
CA GLY A 161 -24.31 18.77 10.03
C GLY A 161 -24.84 20.19 9.78
N GLY A 162 -25.94 20.32 9.03
CA GLY A 162 -26.62 21.60 8.76
C GLY A 162 -28.05 21.58 9.26
#